data_AF-G9EKU5-F1
#
_entry.id   AF-G9EKU5-F1
#
_cell.length_a   1.000
_cell.length_b   1.000
_cell.length_c   1.000
_cell.angle_alpha   90.00
_cell.angle_beta   90.00
_cell.angle_gamma   90.00
#
_symmetry.space_group_name_H-M   'P 1'
#
loop_
_entity.id
_entity.type
_entity.pdbx_description
1 polymer ?
#
loop_
_entity_poly.entity_id
_entity_poly.type
_entity_poly.pdbx_seq_one_letter_code
_entity_poly.pdbx_strand_id
1 'polypeptide(L)'
;MTSAKHEKSPLTIPVEFIEKIQNIITDMSAEGIKRMTLIAKNAQRFYKEPVDSWVLGWIYRFTRTRITQINDSIGAMKKNDDYYMHLNCFKELIREGSWEKTSYNYYLFYELIKTIPDYKSLEGDQLLLLVHTLRDEIFVKIDTLINEYKLGKRYRKKHDAEIAAISQNSQQRSNEVLIFNDLKMAQAEALSKKDKIVFCLVNDGNWQLSLVDSVGSIYSLELTDELYQNLTTKNIQDIKGLHPIHLKPIKAECIKAKDQYLTRVHLLNAPEQTNEELVAQNIYSTFVLRYAAERNALWWINSLGAINKVELNDYPEINALLSNGSAPLNNEDLLRLKLQLLTVKTTQNINSSIVNQLDGLLAGMFKEKANPASSEVKRVHSEEQAKEIALARLKLIVNPKENNAELTLHGISSTFILRQAGKKNTLWWANSVGVINKIELNAYAELNAWLQEHQEQLNQEDEVQLKHYLMNVNTSQALPFEKVRVLNTLLADTFKKVLHAPNSEASVKPATQPVITPPKALTGDRYSSLAELPTLWQKKRLEYQQEAPRNSSVQSSSSAL
;
A
#
# COMPACT_ATOMS: atom_id res chain seq x y z
N MET A 1 3.41 55.03 -23.27
CA MET A 1 2.21 55.84 -22.95
C MET A 1 1.68 55.37 -21.62
N THR A 2 1.54 56.31 -20.68
CA THR A 2 1.30 56.12 -19.25
C THR A 2 -0.06 55.49 -18.95
N SER A 3 -0.05 54.38 -18.22
CA SER A 3 -1.23 53.73 -17.63
C SER A 3 -1.84 54.66 -16.57
N ALA A 4 -2.99 55.24 -16.86
CA ALA A 4 -3.78 55.96 -15.88
C ALA A 4 -4.36 54.93 -14.88
N LYS A 5 -3.88 54.98 -13.63
CA LYS A 5 -4.53 54.29 -12.51
C LYS A 5 -5.89 54.93 -12.28
N HIS A 6 -6.96 54.22 -12.65
CA HIS A 6 -8.31 54.61 -12.25
C HIS A 6 -8.44 54.42 -10.74
N GLU A 7 -8.63 55.52 -10.00
CA GLU A 7 -9.06 55.49 -8.61
C GLU A 7 -10.40 54.74 -8.52
N LYS A 8 -10.47 53.76 -7.61
CA LYS A 8 -11.66 52.94 -7.39
C LYS A 8 -12.86 53.85 -7.13
N SER A 9 -13.81 53.85 -8.05
CA SER A 9 -15.01 54.67 -7.96
C SER A 9 -15.89 54.20 -6.79
N PRO A 10 -16.51 55.11 -6.01
CA PRO A 10 -17.23 54.80 -4.77
C PRO A 10 -18.60 54.11 -4.97
N LEU A 11 -18.92 53.67 -6.19
CA LEU A 11 -20.21 53.07 -6.51
C LEU A 11 -20.15 51.56 -6.24
N THR A 12 -20.65 51.13 -5.08
CA THR A 12 -20.76 49.71 -4.73
C THR A 12 -21.95 49.08 -5.46
N ILE A 13 -21.67 48.26 -6.48
CA ILE A 13 -22.69 47.48 -7.19
C ILE A 13 -23.07 46.27 -6.32
N PRO A 14 -24.37 45.97 -6.11
CA PRO A 14 -24.78 44.76 -5.40
C PRO A 14 -24.25 43.48 -6.05
N VAL A 15 -23.78 42.52 -5.25
CA VAL A 15 -23.21 41.25 -5.73
C VAL A 15 -24.21 40.48 -6.60
N GLU A 16 -25.48 40.46 -6.19
CA GLU A 16 -26.58 39.83 -6.95
C GLU A 16 -26.75 40.41 -8.35
N PHE A 17 -26.48 41.71 -8.52
CA PHE A 17 -26.55 42.36 -9.82
C PHE A 17 -25.44 41.86 -10.76
N ILE A 18 -24.22 41.72 -10.23
CA ILE A 18 -23.07 41.17 -10.97
C ILE A 18 -23.32 39.71 -11.33
N GLU A 19 -23.89 38.92 -10.41
CA GLU A 19 -24.25 37.52 -10.67
C GLU A 19 -25.31 37.36 -11.75
N LYS A 20 -26.34 38.23 -11.80
CA LYS A 20 -27.33 38.21 -12.88
C LYS A 20 -26.69 38.45 -14.25
N ILE A 21 -25.76 39.40 -14.36
CA ILE A 21 -25.03 39.67 -15.61
C ILE A 21 -24.11 38.50 -15.97
N GLN A 22 -23.37 37.98 -14.99
CA GLN A 22 -22.54 36.81 -15.16
C GLN A 22 -23.37 35.62 -15.68
N ASN A 23 -24.53 35.34 -15.09
CA ASN A 23 -25.40 34.24 -15.49
C ASN A 23 -25.83 34.38 -16.96
N ILE A 24 -26.16 35.59 -17.41
CA ILE A 24 -26.50 35.84 -18.82
C ILE A 24 -25.31 35.56 -19.75
N ILE A 25 -24.10 35.93 -19.34
CA ILE A 25 -22.87 35.69 -20.12
C ILE A 25 -22.52 34.20 -20.15
N THR A 26 -22.70 33.49 -19.03
CA THR A 26 -22.29 32.09 -18.85
C THR A 26 -23.33 31.07 -19.29
N ASP A 27 -24.55 31.50 -19.63
CA ASP A 27 -25.63 30.60 -20.01
C ASP A 27 -25.40 29.97 -21.40
N MET A 28 -24.97 28.71 -21.38
CA MET A 28 -24.72 27.89 -22.57
C MET A 28 -25.98 27.19 -23.12
N SER A 29 -27.16 27.41 -22.52
CA SER A 29 -28.39 26.89 -23.07
C SER A 29 -28.66 27.51 -24.46
N ALA A 30 -29.45 26.81 -25.29
CA ALA A 30 -29.84 27.35 -26.59
C ALA A 30 -30.57 28.71 -26.47
N GLU A 31 -31.26 28.95 -25.35
CA GLU A 31 -31.93 30.20 -25.03
C GLU A 31 -30.94 31.28 -24.58
N GLY A 32 -29.98 30.93 -23.72
CA GLY A 32 -28.88 31.79 -23.28
C GLY A 32 -28.02 32.28 -24.43
N ILE A 33 -27.59 31.39 -25.33
CA ILE A 33 -26.80 31.73 -26.51
C ILE A 33 -27.59 32.68 -27.44
N LYS A 34 -28.90 32.42 -27.64
CA LYS A 34 -29.77 33.32 -28.42
C LYS A 34 -29.90 34.70 -27.77
N ARG A 35 -30.09 34.74 -26.45
CA ARG A 35 -30.20 35.97 -25.66
C ARG A 35 -28.90 36.79 -25.74
N MET A 36 -27.75 36.17 -25.49
CA MET A 36 -26.44 36.84 -25.58
C MET A 36 -26.15 37.33 -27.01
N THR A 37 -26.49 36.52 -28.02
CA THR A 37 -26.37 36.92 -29.43
C THR A 37 -27.24 38.13 -29.76
N LEU A 38 -28.47 38.19 -29.24
CA LEU A 38 -29.38 39.31 -29.43
C LEU A 38 -28.82 40.59 -28.79
N ILE A 39 -28.36 40.50 -27.54
CA ILE A 39 -27.72 41.61 -26.81
C ILE A 39 -26.51 42.15 -27.60
N ALA A 40 -25.64 41.25 -28.07
CA ALA A 40 -24.46 41.63 -28.84
C ALA A 40 -24.81 42.28 -30.20
N LYS A 41 -25.90 41.85 -30.85
CA LYS A 41 -26.41 42.46 -32.09
C LYS A 41 -27.06 43.82 -31.86
N ASN A 42 -27.81 43.99 -30.77
CA ASN A 42 -28.40 45.27 -30.40
C ASN A 42 -27.31 46.31 -30.13
N ALA A 43 -26.29 45.93 -29.34
CA ALA A 43 -25.12 46.77 -29.12
C ALA A 43 -24.41 47.14 -30.43
N GLN A 44 -24.32 46.21 -31.37
CA GLN A 44 -23.74 46.46 -32.69
C GLN A 44 -24.59 47.45 -33.51
N ARG A 45 -25.92 47.41 -33.38
CA ARG A 45 -26.83 48.34 -34.06
C ARG A 45 -26.62 49.77 -33.57
N PHE A 46 -26.59 50.00 -32.26
CA PHE A 46 -26.27 51.32 -31.69
C PHE A 46 -24.87 51.79 -32.08
N TYR A 47 -23.90 50.87 -32.09
CA TYR A 47 -22.56 51.15 -32.60
C TYR A 47 -22.49 51.39 -34.11
N LYS A 48 -23.56 51.18 -34.89
CA LYS A 48 -23.60 51.48 -36.33
C LYS A 48 -24.35 52.77 -36.64
N GLU A 49 -25.10 53.32 -35.70
CA GLU A 49 -25.92 54.51 -35.94
C GLU A 49 -25.03 55.71 -36.32
N PRO A 50 -25.39 56.44 -37.40
CA PRO A 50 -24.67 57.63 -37.82
C PRO A 50 -24.90 58.77 -36.82
N VAL A 51 -23.89 59.61 -36.65
CA VAL A 51 -24.03 60.86 -35.90
C VAL A 51 -24.57 61.93 -36.84
N ASP A 52 -25.52 62.75 -36.38
CA ASP A 52 -26.24 63.75 -37.20
C ASP A 52 -25.37 64.80 -37.90
N SER A 53 -24.07 64.86 -37.59
CA SER A 53 -23.12 65.77 -38.22
C SER A 53 -22.42 65.12 -39.41
N TRP A 54 -22.43 65.77 -40.56
CA TRP A 54 -21.78 65.31 -41.80
C TRP A 54 -20.26 65.09 -41.66
N VAL A 55 -19.57 65.98 -40.94
CA VAL A 55 -18.11 65.87 -40.71
C VAL A 55 -17.79 64.76 -39.73
N LEU A 56 -18.57 64.64 -38.65
CA LEU A 56 -18.42 63.54 -37.69
C LEU A 56 -18.79 62.21 -38.36
N GLY A 57 -19.84 62.14 -39.18
CA GLY A 57 -20.24 60.94 -39.92
C GLY A 57 -19.13 60.39 -40.82
N TRP A 58 -18.34 61.26 -41.45
CA TRP A 58 -17.17 60.86 -42.22
C TRP A 58 -16.07 60.25 -41.33
N ILE A 59 -15.71 60.93 -40.23
CA ILE A 59 -14.73 60.43 -39.25
C ILE A 59 -15.18 59.09 -38.64
N TYR A 60 -16.47 58.97 -38.29
CA TYR A 60 -17.08 57.77 -37.72
C TYR A 60 -17.03 56.57 -38.67
N ARG A 61 -17.12 56.80 -39.98
CA ARG A 61 -17.01 55.72 -40.99
C ARG A 61 -15.59 55.15 -41.08
N PHE A 62 -14.57 55.98 -40.85
CA PHE A 62 -13.17 55.56 -40.86
C PHE A 62 -12.68 55.00 -39.52
N THR A 63 -13.27 55.39 -38.40
CA THR A 63 -12.87 54.91 -37.06
C THR A 63 -13.54 53.60 -36.64
N ARG A 64 -14.70 53.24 -37.21
CA ARG A 64 -15.45 52.01 -36.86
C ARG A 64 -15.02 50.76 -37.66
N THR A 65 -13.74 50.42 -37.62
CA THR A 65 -13.15 49.26 -38.33
C THR A 65 -13.45 47.90 -37.69
N ARG A 66 -13.92 47.88 -36.44
CA ARG A 66 -14.12 46.67 -35.61
C ARG A 66 -15.35 45.80 -35.96
N ILE A 67 -16.15 46.20 -36.94
CA ILE A 67 -17.46 45.57 -37.24
C ILE A 67 -17.30 44.11 -37.68
N THR A 68 -16.26 43.79 -38.46
CA THR A 68 -15.95 42.43 -38.92
C THR A 68 -15.58 41.53 -37.75
N GLN A 69 -14.65 41.96 -36.90
CA GLN A 69 -14.26 41.23 -35.69
C GLN A 69 -15.45 40.96 -34.75
N ILE A 70 -16.34 41.94 -34.55
CA ILE A 70 -17.56 41.76 -33.74
C ILE A 70 -18.46 40.67 -34.35
N ASN A 71 -18.65 40.65 -35.67
CA ASN A 71 -19.42 39.61 -36.34
C ASN A 71 -18.78 38.23 -36.18
N ASP A 72 -17.45 38.15 -36.31
CA ASP A 72 -16.71 36.90 -36.18
C ASP A 72 -16.81 36.34 -34.75
N SER A 73 -16.64 37.19 -33.74
CA SER A 73 -16.81 36.82 -32.33
C SER A 73 -18.24 36.39 -31.99
N ILE A 74 -19.26 37.09 -32.50
CA ILE A 74 -20.68 36.70 -32.34
C ILE A 74 -20.94 35.35 -33.05
N GLY A 75 -20.38 35.16 -34.25
CA GLY A 75 -20.45 33.91 -34.99
C GLY A 75 -19.80 32.75 -34.25
N ALA A 76 -18.64 32.98 -33.62
CA ALA A 76 -17.93 32.00 -32.81
C ALA A 76 -18.71 31.61 -31.54
N MET A 77 -19.27 32.59 -30.80
CA MET A 77 -20.13 32.30 -29.65
C MET A 77 -21.36 31.44 -30.00
N LYS A 78 -21.91 31.60 -31.22
CA LYS A 78 -23.05 30.81 -31.68
C LYS A 78 -22.70 29.36 -32.06
N LYS A 79 -21.46 29.10 -32.48
CA LYS A 79 -21.03 27.81 -33.05
C LYS A 79 -20.34 26.89 -32.05
N ASN A 80 -19.86 27.42 -30.93
CA ASN A 80 -19.04 26.66 -29.98
C ASN A 80 -19.89 26.08 -28.85
N ASP A 81 -19.92 24.75 -28.75
CA ASP A 81 -20.59 24.04 -27.64
C ASP A 81 -19.72 23.95 -26.37
N ASP A 82 -18.45 24.39 -26.43
CA ASP A 82 -17.54 24.40 -25.29
C ASP A 82 -17.65 25.70 -24.47
N TYR A 83 -18.07 25.56 -23.21
CA TYR A 83 -18.15 26.63 -22.21
C TYR A 83 -16.89 27.51 -22.15
N TYR A 84 -15.72 26.87 -22.22
CA TYR A 84 -14.44 27.58 -22.19
C TYR A 84 -14.23 28.46 -23.42
N MET A 85 -14.61 27.96 -24.60
CA MET A 85 -14.48 28.71 -25.85
C MET A 85 -15.48 29.87 -25.89
N HIS A 86 -16.69 29.67 -25.38
CA HIS A 86 -17.69 30.74 -25.25
C HIS A 86 -17.19 31.90 -24.38
N LEU A 87 -16.66 31.61 -23.18
CA LEU A 87 -16.09 32.63 -22.30
C LEU A 87 -14.89 33.36 -22.91
N ASN A 88 -14.01 32.64 -23.62
CA ASN A 88 -12.90 33.29 -24.32
C ASN A 88 -13.38 34.16 -25.49
N CYS A 89 -14.37 33.71 -26.27
CA CYS A 89 -14.96 34.51 -27.34
C CYS A 89 -15.61 35.79 -26.79
N PHE A 90 -16.32 35.70 -25.66
CA PHE A 90 -16.85 36.88 -24.98
C PHE A 90 -15.73 37.80 -24.49
N LYS A 91 -14.68 37.26 -23.86
CA LYS A 91 -13.52 38.04 -23.40
C LYS A 91 -12.82 38.77 -24.55
N GLU A 92 -12.57 38.10 -25.67
CA GLU A 92 -11.97 38.69 -26.87
C GLU A 92 -12.89 39.76 -27.49
N LEU A 93 -14.21 39.54 -27.49
CA LEU A 93 -15.19 40.53 -27.96
C LEU A 93 -15.08 41.86 -27.20
N ILE A 94 -14.74 41.85 -25.91
CA ILE A 94 -14.64 43.05 -25.08
C ILE A 94 -13.21 43.57 -24.89
N ARG A 95 -12.18 42.79 -25.28
CA ARG A 95 -10.76 43.14 -25.06
C ARG A 95 -10.25 44.29 -25.93
N GLU A 96 -10.63 44.32 -27.21
CA GLU A 96 -10.01 45.21 -28.22
C GLU A 96 -10.77 46.54 -28.45
N GLY A 97 -11.78 46.85 -27.62
CA GLY A 97 -12.64 48.03 -27.78
C GLY A 97 -12.36 49.14 -26.78
N SER A 98 -12.64 50.38 -27.18
CA SER A 98 -12.75 51.50 -26.23
C SER A 98 -13.99 51.32 -25.34
N TRP A 99 -14.05 52.07 -24.24
CA TRP A 99 -15.15 52.03 -23.25
C TRP A 99 -15.87 53.38 -23.14
N GLU A 100 -15.69 54.25 -24.13
CA GLU A 100 -16.36 55.54 -24.22
C GLU A 100 -17.85 55.36 -24.56
N LYS A 101 -18.67 56.38 -24.32
CA LYS A 101 -20.14 56.34 -24.51
C LYS A 101 -20.61 55.96 -25.94
N THR A 102 -19.72 56.07 -26.93
CA THR A 102 -19.98 55.78 -28.35
C THR A 102 -19.37 54.46 -28.82
N SER A 103 -18.72 53.73 -27.90
CA SER A 103 -18.02 52.47 -28.17
C SER A 103 -18.93 51.26 -28.14
N TYR A 104 -18.57 50.21 -28.87
CA TYR A 104 -19.30 48.95 -28.86
C TYR A 104 -19.36 48.33 -27.45
N ASN A 105 -18.25 48.33 -26.70
CA ASN A 105 -18.19 47.72 -25.38
C ASN A 105 -19.14 48.41 -24.40
N TYR A 106 -19.23 49.75 -24.46
CA TYR A 106 -20.19 50.51 -23.68
C TYR A 106 -21.63 50.10 -24.01
N TYR A 107 -22.00 50.07 -25.30
CA TYR A 107 -23.35 49.63 -25.70
C TYR A 107 -23.64 48.17 -25.34
N LEU A 108 -22.64 47.29 -25.36
CA LEU A 108 -22.79 45.89 -24.96
C LEU A 108 -23.16 45.78 -23.48
N PHE A 109 -22.42 46.47 -22.61
CA PHE A 109 -22.69 46.47 -21.17
C PHE A 109 -23.99 47.20 -20.82
N TYR A 110 -24.31 48.26 -21.56
CA TYR A 110 -25.59 48.95 -21.43
C TYR A 110 -26.78 48.03 -21.75
N GLU A 111 -26.70 47.28 -22.86
CA GLU A 111 -27.74 46.31 -23.22
C GLU A 111 -27.78 45.13 -22.23
N LEU A 112 -26.65 44.68 -21.69
CA LEU A 112 -26.63 43.67 -20.60
C LEU A 112 -27.38 44.17 -19.37
N ILE A 113 -27.08 45.40 -18.91
CA ILE A 113 -27.72 46.02 -17.75
C ILE A 113 -29.23 46.15 -17.93
N LYS A 114 -29.70 46.57 -19.10
CA LYS A 114 -31.15 46.68 -19.41
C LYS A 114 -31.91 45.38 -19.29
N THR A 115 -31.24 44.25 -19.48
CA THR A 115 -31.90 42.94 -19.43
C THR A 115 -32.12 42.44 -18.00
N ILE A 116 -31.66 43.18 -16.99
CA ILE A 116 -31.94 42.88 -15.59
C ILE A 116 -33.31 43.44 -15.20
N PRO A 117 -34.21 42.61 -14.64
CA PRO A 117 -35.48 43.10 -14.11
C PRO A 117 -35.25 44.09 -12.97
N ASP A 118 -36.10 45.12 -12.90
CA ASP A 118 -36.08 46.19 -11.89
C ASP A 118 -34.94 47.22 -12.01
N TYR A 119 -34.19 47.22 -13.12
CA TYR A 119 -33.19 48.26 -13.38
C TYR A 119 -33.86 49.63 -13.64
N LYS A 120 -33.57 50.60 -12.77
CA LYS A 120 -33.93 52.02 -12.98
C LYS A 120 -32.87 52.68 -13.87
N SER A 121 -33.29 53.23 -15.00
CA SER A 121 -32.38 53.84 -15.98
C SER A 121 -31.55 54.97 -15.35
N LEU A 122 -30.25 54.75 -15.21
CA LEU A 122 -29.28 55.80 -14.93
C LEU A 122 -28.92 56.55 -16.22
N GLU A 123 -28.75 57.86 -16.13
CA GLU A 123 -28.42 58.72 -17.28
C GLU A 123 -27.01 59.30 -17.18
N GLY A 124 -26.46 59.68 -18.34
CA GLY A 124 -25.23 60.48 -18.42
C GLY A 124 -24.00 59.81 -17.79
N ASP A 125 -23.30 60.56 -16.94
CA ASP A 125 -22.00 60.14 -16.38
C ASP A 125 -22.12 59.04 -15.32
N GLN A 126 -23.28 58.91 -14.66
CA GLN A 126 -23.54 57.86 -13.68
C GLN A 126 -23.60 56.47 -14.34
N LEU A 127 -24.19 56.40 -15.54
CA LEU A 127 -24.23 55.16 -16.33
C LEU A 127 -22.83 54.77 -16.82
N LEU A 128 -22.03 55.75 -17.25
CA LEU A 128 -20.63 55.50 -17.65
C LEU A 128 -19.81 54.94 -16.48
N LEU A 129 -19.97 55.52 -15.28
CA LEU A 129 -19.33 55.03 -14.07
C LEU A 129 -19.76 53.60 -13.73
N LEU A 130 -21.07 53.31 -13.80
CA LEU A 130 -21.61 51.96 -13.58
C LEU A 130 -21.02 50.94 -14.56
N VAL A 131 -20.95 51.28 -15.86
CA VAL A 131 -20.39 50.40 -16.89
C VAL A 131 -18.91 50.10 -16.63
N HIS A 132 -18.11 51.09 -16.21
CA HIS A 132 -16.71 50.88 -15.87
C HIS A 132 -16.51 50.01 -14.63
N THR A 133 -17.26 50.26 -13.55
CA THR A 133 -17.17 49.42 -12.35
C THR A 133 -17.63 47.99 -12.64
N LEU A 134 -18.71 47.83 -13.40
CA LEU A 134 -19.23 46.51 -13.77
C LEU A 134 -18.27 45.74 -14.69
N ARG A 135 -17.60 46.43 -15.62
CA ARG A 135 -16.56 45.87 -16.48
C ARG A 135 -15.50 45.16 -15.65
N ASP A 136 -14.95 45.85 -14.65
CA ASP A 136 -13.83 45.34 -13.87
C ASP A 136 -14.24 44.10 -13.07
N GLU A 137 -15.42 44.12 -12.44
CA GLU A 137 -15.97 42.98 -11.71
C GLU A 137 -16.25 41.77 -12.62
N ILE A 138 -16.87 42.00 -13.79
CA ILE A 138 -17.18 40.92 -14.74
C ILE A 138 -15.90 40.31 -15.32
N PHE A 139 -14.87 41.10 -15.62
CA PHE A 139 -13.59 40.55 -16.08
C PHE A 139 -12.94 39.64 -15.03
N VAL A 140 -12.91 40.07 -13.77
CA VAL A 140 -12.36 39.26 -12.67
C VAL A 140 -13.11 37.93 -12.56
N LYS A 141 -14.45 37.96 -12.63
CA LYS A 141 -15.26 36.75 -12.56
C LYS A 141 -15.05 35.82 -13.77
N ILE A 142 -15.01 36.35 -14.99
CA ILE A 142 -14.75 35.56 -16.19
C ILE A 142 -13.37 34.91 -16.13
N ASP A 143 -12.35 35.65 -15.70
CA ASP A 143 -10.99 35.11 -15.56
C ASP A 143 -10.90 34.02 -14.50
N THR A 144 -11.65 34.15 -13.41
CA THR A 144 -11.79 33.12 -12.38
C THR A 144 -12.41 31.85 -12.97
N LEU A 145 -13.53 31.96 -13.69
CA LEU A 145 -14.20 30.82 -14.32
C LEU A 145 -13.32 30.10 -15.37
N ILE A 146 -12.61 30.87 -16.20
CA ILE A 146 -11.66 30.34 -17.19
C ILE A 146 -10.54 29.56 -16.49
N ASN A 147 -10.02 30.06 -15.38
CA ASN A 147 -8.95 29.42 -14.62
C ASN A 147 -9.43 28.16 -13.91
N GLU A 148 -10.61 28.19 -13.27
CA GLU A 148 -11.24 27.03 -12.65
C GLU A 148 -11.45 25.90 -13.66
N TYR A 149 -11.95 26.23 -14.85
CA TYR A 149 -12.11 25.25 -15.93
C TYR A 149 -10.76 24.63 -16.35
N LYS A 150 -9.72 25.45 -16.54
CA LYS A 150 -8.37 24.96 -16.89
C LYS A 150 -7.81 24.01 -15.82
N LEU A 151 -7.98 24.36 -14.54
CA LEU A 151 -7.56 23.53 -13.42
C LEU A 151 -8.33 22.21 -13.40
N GLY A 152 -9.66 22.24 -13.53
CA GLY A 152 -10.49 21.05 -13.59
C GLY A 152 -10.14 20.13 -14.77
N LYS A 153 -9.85 20.68 -15.95
CA LYS A 153 -9.41 19.90 -17.13
C LYS A 153 -8.05 19.23 -16.90
N ARG A 154 -7.10 19.93 -16.27
CA ARG A 154 -5.79 19.35 -15.91
C ARG A 154 -5.93 18.24 -14.87
N TYR A 155 -6.79 18.44 -13.87
CA TYR A 155 -7.06 17.44 -12.83
C TYR A 155 -7.66 16.17 -13.44
N ARG A 156 -8.71 16.29 -14.26
CA ARG A 156 -9.31 15.15 -14.96
C ARG A 156 -8.29 14.43 -15.84
N LYS A 157 -7.51 15.15 -16.63
CA LYS A 157 -6.47 14.54 -17.47
C LYS A 157 -5.42 13.77 -16.66
N LYS A 158 -5.01 14.28 -15.49
CA LYS A 158 -4.08 13.58 -14.60
C LYS A 158 -4.72 12.32 -14.03
N HIS A 159 -5.94 12.43 -13.51
CA HIS A 159 -6.68 11.31 -12.96
C HIS A 159 -6.96 10.21 -14.00
N ASP A 160 -7.36 10.59 -15.22
CA ASP A 160 -7.58 9.66 -16.32
C ASP A 160 -6.26 8.95 -16.73
N ALA A 161 -5.15 9.68 -16.73
CA ALA A 161 -3.82 9.11 -16.97
C ALA A 161 -3.39 8.15 -15.85
N GLU A 162 -3.69 8.47 -14.58
CA GLU A 162 -3.46 7.59 -13.43
C GLU A 162 -4.30 6.30 -13.55
N ILE A 163 -5.59 6.41 -13.87
CA ILE A 163 -6.47 5.26 -14.12
C ILE A 163 -5.94 4.41 -15.28
N ALA A 164 -5.54 5.04 -16.39
CA ALA A 164 -4.99 4.35 -17.54
C ALA A 164 -3.69 3.60 -17.17
N ALA A 165 -2.80 4.22 -16.40
CA ALA A 165 -1.58 3.60 -15.90
C ALA A 165 -1.87 2.41 -14.97
N ILE A 166 -2.83 2.56 -14.04
CA ILE A 166 -3.26 1.46 -13.16
C ILE A 166 -3.83 0.29 -13.98
N SER A 167 -4.67 0.59 -14.98
CA SER A 167 -5.24 -0.42 -15.88
C SER A 167 -4.16 -1.15 -16.68
N GLN A 168 -3.21 -0.41 -17.25
CA GLN A 168 -2.09 -0.97 -18.01
C GLN A 168 -1.19 -1.86 -17.14
N ASN A 169 -0.84 -1.40 -15.93
CA ASN A 169 -0.06 -2.19 -14.97
C ASN A 169 -0.81 -3.45 -14.54
N SER A 170 -2.13 -3.36 -14.32
CA SER A 170 -2.98 -4.53 -14.02
C SER A 170 -3.02 -5.54 -15.18
N GLN A 171 -3.07 -5.07 -16.42
CA GLN A 171 -3.01 -5.92 -17.61
C GLN A 171 -1.65 -6.61 -17.75
N GLN A 172 -0.54 -5.89 -17.55
CA GLN A 172 0.81 -6.47 -17.57
C GLN A 172 0.95 -7.58 -16.52
N ARG A 173 0.57 -7.31 -15.27
CA ARG A 173 0.58 -8.31 -14.19
C ARG A 173 -0.30 -9.53 -14.50
N SER A 174 -1.43 -9.33 -15.17
CA SER A 174 -2.31 -10.46 -15.58
C SER A 174 -1.70 -11.33 -16.68
N ASN A 175 -0.83 -10.77 -17.52
CA ASN A 175 -0.15 -11.50 -18.61
C ASN A 175 1.05 -12.31 -18.11
N GLU A 176 1.66 -11.91 -17.00
CA GLU A 176 2.76 -12.60 -16.33
C GLU A 176 2.30 -13.83 -15.53
N VAL A 177 1.01 -13.92 -15.21
CA VAL A 177 0.44 -15.04 -14.47
C VAL A 177 -0.03 -16.15 -15.42
N LEU A 178 0.35 -17.39 -15.11
CA LEU A 178 -0.16 -18.62 -15.72
C LEU A 178 -0.89 -19.45 -14.66
N ILE A 179 -2.05 -20.01 -15.00
CA ILE A 179 -2.82 -20.89 -14.13
C ILE A 179 -3.02 -22.22 -14.85
N PHE A 180 -2.68 -23.31 -14.18
CA PHE A 180 -2.88 -24.68 -14.67
C PHE A 180 -3.76 -25.45 -13.70
N ASN A 181 -4.45 -26.47 -14.21
CA ASN A 181 -5.23 -27.41 -13.40
C ASN A 181 -4.47 -28.72 -13.10
N ASP A 182 -3.24 -28.84 -13.61
CA ASP A 182 -2.37 -29.98 -13.39
C ASP A 182 -1.04 -29.49 -12.85
N LEU A 183 -0.65 -30.06 -11.72
CA LEU A 183 0.56 -29.75 -11.00
C LEU A 183 1.81 -30.10 -11.82
N LYS A 184 1.81 -31.19 -12.60
CA LYS A 184 2.96 -31.57 -13.43
C LYS A 184 3.21 -30.56 -14.56
N MET A 185 2.14 -30.07 -15.18
CA MET A 185 2.24 -29.04 -16.21
C MET A 185 2.68 -27.69 -15.63
N ALA A 186 2.16 -27.32 -14.46
CA ALA A 186 2.59 -26.12 -13.75
C ALA A 186 4.09 -26.15 -13.45
N GLN A 187 4.62 -27.29 -12.97
CA GLN A 187 6.05 -27.46 -12.72
C GLN A 187 6.91 -27.38 -13.99
N ALA A 188 6.50 -28.07 -15.06
CA ALA A 188 7.24 -28.04 -16.33
C ALA A 188 7.34 -26.62 -16.89
N GLU A 189 6.27 -25.82 -16.80
CA GLU A 189 6.29 -24.44 -17.29
C GLU A 189 7.01 -23.48 -16.35
N ALA A 190 6.94 -23.67 -15.03
CA ALA A 190 7.69 -22.85 -14.08
C ALA A 190 9.22 -23.01 -14.25
N LEU A 191 9.67 -24.23 -14.59
CA LEU A 191 11.08 -24.52 -14.91
C LEU A 191 11.51 -23.90 -16.25
N SER A 192 10.59 -23.85 -17.23
CA SER A 192 10.83 -23.33 -18.58
C SER A 192 10.82 -21.79 -18.64
N LYS A 193 9.87 -21.15 -17.95
CA LYS A 193 9.59 -19.70 -18.02
C LYS A 193 9.81 -19.03 -16.66
N LYS A 194 11.08 -18.71 -16.38
CA LYS A 194 11.52 -18.09 -15.12
C LYS A 194 11.00 -16.67 -14.88
N ASP A 195 10.43 -16.03 -15.90
CA ASP A 195 9.87 -14.68 -15.86
C ASP A 195 8.36 -14.67 -15.50
N LYS A 196 7.71 -15.82 -15.41
CA LYS A 196 6.26 -15.93 -15.18
C LYS A 196 5.93 -16.49 -13.81
N ILE A 197 4.81 -16.02 -13.25
CA ILE A 197 4.26 -16.55 -12.00
C ILE A 197 3.30 -17.68 -12.35
N VAL A 198 3.60 -18.89 -11.88
CA VAL A 198 2.82 -20.08 -12.20
C VAL A 198 2.03 -20.55 -10.99
N PHE A 199 0.71 -20.63 -11.15
CA PHE A 199 -0.19 -21.22 -10.17
C PHE A 199 -0.76 -22.54 -10.69
N CYS A 200 -1.02 -23.45 -9.75
CA CYS A 200 -1.81 -24.63 -9.94
C CYS A 200 -3.09 -24.49 -9.12
N LEU A 201 -4.25 -24.63 -9.77
CA LEU A 201 -5.56 -24.57 -9.13
C LEU A 201 -6.34 -25.83 -9.50
N VAL A 202 -6.47 -26.75 -8.55
CA VAL A 202 -7.04 -28.09 -8.74
C VAL A 202 -8.38 -28.19 -8.02
N ASN A 203 -9.33 -28.91 -8.60
CA ASN A 203 -10.63 -29.21 -7.99
C ASN A 203 -10.83 -30.74 -7.88
N ASP A 204 -10.34 -31.32 -6.79
CA ASP A 204 -10.52 -32.74 -6.45
C ASP A 204 -11.62 -32.92 -5.40
N GLY A 205 -12.74 -32.20 -5.56
CA GLY A 205 -13.85 -32.15 -4.60
C GLY A 205 -13.77 -30.97 -3.63
N ASN A 206 -12.57 -30.40 -3.43
CA ASN A 206 -12.34 -29.09 -2.83
C ASN A 206 -11.29 -28.34 -3.67
N TRP A 207 -11.50 -27.04 -3.86
CA TRP A 207 -10.50 -26.21 -4.54
C TRP A 207 -9.21 -26.14 -3.72
N GLN A 208 -8.07 -26.29 -4.41
CA GLN A 208 -6.74 -26.14 -3.82
C GLN A 208 -5.90 -25.24 -4.71
N LEU A 209 -5.36 -24.16 -4.14
CA LEU A 209 -4.45 -23.24 -4.81
C LEU A 209 -3.01 -23.55 -4.39
N SER A 210 -2.11 -23.68 -5.36
CA SER A 210 -0.68 -23.84 -5.12
C SER A 210 0.12 -22.90 -6.02
N LEU A 211 1.17 -22.32 -5.47
CA LEU A 211 2.18 -21.55 -6.20
C LEU A 211 3.35 -22.47 -6.53
N VAL A 212 3.85 -22.40 -7.77
CA VAL A 212 5.03 -23.14 -8.21
C VAL A 212 6.15 -22.16 -8.51
N ASP A 213 7.31 -22.35 -7.87
CA ASP A 213 8.48 -21.50 -8.08
C ASP A 213 9.30 -21.89 -9.33
N SER A 214 10.31 -21.08 -9.64
CA SER A 214 11.25 -21.32 -10.75
C SER A 214 12.13 -22.57 -10.58
N VAL A 215 12.12 -23.20 -9.40
CA VAL A 215 12.86 -24.42 -9.06
C VAL A 215 11.93 -25.66 -9.10
N GLY A 216 10.63 -25.46 -9.28
CA GLY A 216 9.60 -26.49 -9.28
C GLY A 216 9.06 -26.85 -7.88
N SER A 217 9.44 -26.12 -6.84
CA SER A 217 8.89 -26.26 -5.49
C SER A 217 7.45 -25.79 -5.44
N ILE A 218 6.65 -26.44 -4.60
CA ILE A 218 5.21 -26.23 -4.53
C ILE A 218 4.85 -25.66 -3.17
N TYR A 219 4.17 -24.52 -3.17
CA TYR A 219 3.70 -23.84 -1.97
C TYR A 219 2.18 -23.83 -1.96
N SER A 220 1.57 -24.52 -1.00
CA SER A 220 0.12 -24.51 -0.82
C SER A 220 -0.33 -23.14 -0.30
N LEU A 221 -1.29 -22.53 -1.00
CA LEU A 221 -1.85 -21.23 -0.68
C LEU A 221 -3.29 -21.38 -0.16
N GLU A 222 -3.65 -20.52 0.78
CA GLU A 222 -5.05 -20.38 1.19
C GLU A 222 -5.84 -19.67 0.09
N LEU A 223 -7.05 -20.17 -0.18
CA LEU A 223 -7.97 -19.51 -1.10
C LEU A 223 -8.50 -18.25 -0.44
N THR A 224 -8.51 -17.13 -1.18
CA THR A 224 -9.24 -15.94 -0.73
C THR A 224 -10.74 -16.21 -0.81
N ASP A 225 -11.53 -15.59 0.07
CA ASP A 225 -12.99 -15.72 0.07
C ASP A 225 -13.58 -15.31 -1.29
N GLU A 226 -13.02 -14.26 -1.88
CA GLU A 226 -13.40 -13.73 -3.20
C GLU A 226 -13.08 -14.72 -4.33
N LEU A 227 -11.96 -15.46 -4.24
CA LEU A 227 -11.63 -16.52 -5.19
C LEU A 227 -12.60 -17.69 -5.06
N TYR A 228 -12.88 -18.12 -3.83
CA TYR A 228 -13.82 -19.20 -3.57
C TYR A 228 -15.23 -18.86 -4.07
N GLN A 229 -15.73 -17.64 -3.81
CA GLN A 229 -17.00 -17.16 -4.32
C GLN A 229 -17.02 -17.07 -5.85
N ASN A 230 -15.94 -16.59 -6.47
CA ASN A 230 -15.84 -16.53 -7.92
C ASN A 230 -15.90 -17.92 -8.58
N LEU A 231 -15.26 -18.92 -7.97
CA LEU A 231 -15.24 -20.29 -8.49
C LEU A 231 -16.59 -20.98 -8.30
N THR A 232 -17.22 -20.82 -7.14
CA THR A 232 -18.51 -21.45 -6.79
C THR A 232 -19.69 -20.80 -7.49
N THR A 233 -19.79 -19.47 -7.47
CA THR A 233 -20.94 -18.72 -8.03
C THR A 233 -21.02 -18.85 -9.55
N LYS A 234 -19.88 -18.99 -10.22
CA LYS A 234 -19.80 -19.17 -11.68
C LYS A 234 -19.83 -20.65 -12.10
N ASN A 235 -20.00 -21.56 -11.14
CA ASN A 235 -20.01 -23.02 -11.33
C ASN A 235 -18.88 -23.51 -12.24
N ILE A 236 -17.67 -22.99 -12.02
CA ILE A 236 -16.51 -23.35 -12.81
C ILE A 236 -16.10 -24.75 -12.40
N GLN A 237 -15.99 -25.68 -13.36
CA GLN A 237 -15.48 -27.04 -13.10
C GLN A 237 -14.06 -27.23 -13.62
N ASP A 238 -13.69 -26.51 -14.68
CA ASP A 238 -12.35 -26.53 -15.26
C ASP A 238 -11.91 -25.13 -15.70
N ILE A 239 -10.62 -24.86 -15.53
CA ILE A 239 -9.97 -23.59 -15.85
C ILE A 239 -9.47 -23.57 -17.30
N LYS A 240 -9.16 -24.74 -17.89
CA LYS A 240 -8.58 -24.85 -19.25
C LYS A 240 -9.44 -24.27 -20.36
N GLY A 241 -10.76 -24.17 -20.15
CA GLY A 241 -11.73 -23.66 -21.13
C GLY A 241 -12.31 -22.28 -20.82
N LEU A 242 -11.84 -21.58 -19.78
CA LEU A 242 -12.42 -20.30 -19.38
C LEU A 242 -12.10 -19.18 -20.37
N HIS A 243 -13.13 -18.39 -20.70
CA HIS A 243 -12.95 -17.18 -21.49
C HIS A 243 -11.99 -16.20 -20.76
N PRO A 244 -11.10 -15.46 -21.47
CA PRO A 244 -10.13 -14.54 -20.87
C PRO A 244 -10.71 -13.53 -19.87
N ILE A 245 -11.97 -13.14 -20.07
CA ILE A 245 -12.72 -12.24 -19.16
C ILE A 245 -12.89 -12.85 -17.77
N HIS A 246 -13.12 -14.15 -17.66
CA HIS A 246 -13.27 -14.85 -16.37
C HIS A 246 -11.92 -15.26 -15.78
N LEU A 247 -10.89 -15.41 -16.61
CA LEU A 247 -9.53 -15.71 -16.17
C LEU A 247 -8.87 -14.53 -15.45
N LYS A 248 -9.14 -13.30 -15.89
CA LYS A 248 -8.57 -12.07 -15.30
C LYS A 248 -8.84 -11.91 -13.79
N PRO A 249 -10.09 -12.00 -13.29
CA PRO A 249 -10.35 -11.89 -11.86
C PRO A 249 -9.73 -13.04 -11.05
N ILE A 250 -9.72 -14.27 -11.59
CA ILE A 250 -9.09 -15.42 -10.94
C ILE A 250 -7.58 -15.18 -10.77
N LYS A 251 -6.90 -14.71 -11.83
CA LYS A 251 -5.47 -14.35 -11.77
C LYS A 251 -5.17 -13.27 -10.73
N ALA A 252 -6.01 -12.23 -10.65
CA ALA A 252 -5.85 -11.18 -9.65
C ALA A 252 -5.96 -11.72 -8.23
N GLU A 253 -6.93 -12.60 -7.97
CA GLU A 253 -7.08 -13.23 -6.67
C GLU A 253 -5.95 -14.22 -6.33
N CYS A 254 -5.41 -14.96 -7.31
CA CYS A 254 -4.22 -15.78 -7.08
C CYS A 254 -3.00 -14.94 -6.68
N ILE A 255 -2.82 -13.75 -7.30
CA ILE A 255 -1.77 -12.80 -6.89
C ILE A 255 -2.02 -12.32 -5.45
N LYS A 256 -3.26 -11.99 -5.09
CA LYS A 256 -3.62 -11.57 -3.72
C LYS A 256 -3.31 -12.66 -2.71
N ALA A 257 -3.65 -13.92 -3.00
CA ALA A 257 -3.32 -15.07 -2.16
C ALA A 257 -1.79 -15.24 -2.01
N LYS A 258 -1.04 -15.09 -3.10
CA LYS A 258 0.44 -15.10 -3.07
C LYS A 258 0.99 -13.98 -2.17
N ASP A 259 0.51 -12.76 -2.33
CA ASP A 259 1.00 -11.61 -1.56
C ASP A 259 0.66 -11.77 -0.06
N GLN A 260 -0.54 -12.26 0.26
CA GLN A 260 -0.93 -12.63 1.63
C GLN A 260 -0.08 -13.76 2.21
N TYR A 261 0.35 -14.72 1.39
CA TYR A 261 1.27 -15.74 1.84
C TYR A 261 2.66 -15.16 2.12
N LEU A 262 3.15 -14.26 1.27
CA LEU A 262 4.45 -13.60 1.43
C LEU A 262 4.51 -12.62 2.61
N THR A 263 3.37 -12.14 3.16
CA THR A 263 3.41 -11.35 4.41
C THR A 263 3.88 -12.16 5.60
N ARG A 264 3.72 -13.50 5.57
CA ARG A 264 4.25 -14.42 6.60
C ARG A 264 5.78 -14.45 6.61
N VAL A 265 6.42 -14.08 5.50
CA VAL A 265 7.87 -13.92 5.45
C VAL A 265 8.22 -12.55 6.04
N HIS A 266 8.70 -12.56 7.29
CA HIS A 266 9.20 -11.38 7.97
C HIS A 266 10.57 -11.00 7.42
N LEU A 267 10.65 -9.81 6.81
CA LEU A 267 11.88 -9.22 6.28
C LEU A 267 11.97 -7.77 6.74
N LEU A 268 13.03 -7.45 7.47
CA LEU A 268 13.38 -6.08 7.83
C LEU A 268 14.37 -5.53 6.80
N ASN A 269 13.97 -4.46 6.13
CA ASN A 269 14.80 -3.79 5.13
C ASN A 269 15.53 -2.61 5.76
N ALA A 270 16.86 -2.70 5.86
CA ALA A 270 17.75 -1.68 6.42
C ALA A 270 17.32 -1.14 7.80
N PRO A 271 17.10 -2.02 8.81
CA PRO A 271 16.82 -1.53 10.15
C PRO A 271 18.02 -0.76 10.71
N GLU A 272 17.75 0.32 11.44
CA GLU A 272 18.77 1.11 12.14
C GLU A 272 19.40 0.33 13.29
N GLN A 273 18.59 -0.48 13.98
CA GLN A 273 19.03 -1.30 15.10
C GLN A 273 20.02 -2.37 14.65
N THR A 274 20.90 -2.83 15.54
CA THR A 274 21.78 -3.98 15.32
C THR A 274 21.01 -5.32 15.36
N ASN A 275 21.60 -6.41 14.87
CA ASN A 275 20.90 -7.72 14.90
C ASN A 275 20.69 -8.19 16.35
N GLU A 276 21.62 -7.86 17.24
CA GLU A 276 21.59 -8.16 18.67
C GLU A 276 20.49 -7.35 19.38
N GLU A 277 20.32 -6.07 19.02
CA GLU A 277 19.21 -5.25 19.51
C GLU A 277 17.85 -5.76 19.06
N LEU A 278 17.72 -6.24 17.81
CA LEU A 278 16.49 -6.84 17.32
C LEU A 278 16.13 -8.10 18.12
N VAL A 279 17.12 -8.95 18.43
CA VAL A 279 16.95 -10.12 19.31
C VAL A 279 16.53 -9.68 20.72
N ALA A 280 17.16 -8.65 21.29
CA ALA A 280 16.80 -8.12 22.60
C ALA A 280 15.36 -7.57 22.64
N GLN A 281 14.84 -7.10 21.50
CA GLN A 281 13.45 -6.67 21.32
C GLN A 281 12.48 -7.82 21.02
N ASN A 282 12.92 -9.08 21.14
CA ASN A 282 12.14 -10.28 20.85
C ASN A 282 11.69 -10.43 19.39
N ILE A 283 12.46 -9.88 18.44
CA ILE A 283 12.22 -10.06 17.02
C ILE A 283 12.92 -11.35 16.57
N TYR A 284 12.14 -12.40 16.36
CA TYR A 284 12.60 -13.73 15.97
C TYR A 284 12.03 -14.14 14.61
N SER A 285 12.54 -15.23 14.04
CA SER A 285 12.08 -15.79 12.75
C SER A 285 11.99 -14.74 11.64
N THR A 286 13.00 -13.88 11.56
CA THR A 286 12.98 -12.68 10.71
C THR A 286 14.27 -12.58 9.89
N PHE A 287 14.12 -12.32 8.59
CA PHE A 287 15.24 -11.96 7.72
C PHE A 287 15.58 -10.48 7.90
N VAL A 288 16.86 -10.15 7.91
CA VAL A 288 17.35 -8.78 8.03
C VAL A 288 18.28 -8.48 6.85
N LEU A 289 17.85 -7.56 5.98
CA LEU A 289 18.66 -7.07 4.88
C LEU A 289 19.37 -5.78 5.29
N ARG A 290 20.69 -5.76 5.17
CA ARG A 290 21.53 -4.58 5.44
C ARG A 290 22.31 -4.18 4.20
N TYR A 291 22.30 -2.89 3.88
CA TYR A 291 23.10 -2.33 2.81
C TYR A 291 24.46 -1.89 3.37
N ALA A 292 25.55 -2.35 2.77
CA ALA A 292 26.89 -1.88 3.06
C ALA A 292 27.57 -1.43 1.77
N ALA A 293 28.58 -0.56 1.89
CA ALA A 293 29.22 0.10 0.75
C ALA A 293 29.82 -0.87 -0.29
N GLU A 294 30.20 -2.08 0.12
CA GLU A 294 30.83 -3.06 -0.76
C GLU A 294 29.89 -4.22 -1.15
N ARG A 295 29.06 -4.71 -0.21
CA ARG A 295 28.10 -5.81 -0.46
C ARG A 295 26.90 -5.75 0.49
N ASN A 296 25.73 -6.05 -0.04
CA ASN A 296 24.53 -6.25 0.77
C ASN A 296 24.66 -7.53 1.60
N ALA A 297 24.24 -7.48 2.85
CA ALA A 297 24.29 -8.59 3.78
C ALA A 297 22.87 -9.00 4.17
N LEU A 298 22.56 -10.28 3.99
CA LEU A 298 21.30 -10.88 4.41
C LEU A 298 21.55 -11.76 5.65
N TRP A 299 20.76 -11.55 6.70
CA TRP A 299 20.83 -12.29 7.95
C TRP A 299 19.50 -12.96 8.23
N TRP A 300 19.52 -14.08 8.95
CA TRP A 300 18.36 -14.77 9.48
C TRP A 300 18.47 -14.84 11.00
N ILE A 301 17.51 -14.21 11.68
CA ILE A 301 17.33 -14.39 13.12
C ILE A 301 16.36 -15.55 13.30
N ASN A 302 16.83 -16.66 13.84
CA ASN A 302 15.99 -17.85 14.01
C ASN A 302 15.01 -17.71 15.19
N SER A 303 14.18 -18.72 15.40
CA SER A 303 13.19 -18.77 16.49
C SER A 303 13.79 -18.83 17.90
N LEU A 304 15.09 -19.12 18.02
CA LEU A 304 15.84 -19.18 19.28
C LEU A 304 16.66 -17.91 19.54
N GLY A 305 16.60 -16.92 18.63
CA GLY A 305 17.40 -15.70 18.71
C GLY A 305 18.84 -15.83 18.20
N ALA A 306 19.21 -16.96 17.58
CA ALA A 306 20.51 -17.09 16.95
C ALA A 306 20.54 -16.32 15.62
N ILE A 307 21.59 -15.54 15.42
CA ILE A 307 21.80 -14.68 14.26
C ILE A 307 22.71 -15.43 13.28
N ASN A 308 22.14 -15.84 12.14
CA ASN A 308 22.87 -16.55 11.10
C ASN A 308 23.04 -15.67 9.87
N LYS A 309 24.26 -15.55 9.35
CA LYS A 309 24.50 -14.88 8.08
C LYS A 309 24.10 -15.80 6.93
N VAL A 310 23.33 -15.30 5.98
CA VAL A 310 22.97 -16.03 4.76
C VAL A 310 24.05 -15.77 3.72
N GLU A 311 24.80 -16.82 3.35
CA GLU A 311 25.82 -16.72 2.31
C GLU A 311 25.15 -16.62 0.94
N LEU A 312 25.21 -15.43 0.35
CA LEU A 312 24.53 -15.10 -0.92
C LEU A 312 25.08 -15.90 -2.13
N ASN A 313 26.29 -16.46 -2.02
CA ASN A 313 26.89 -17.29 -3.07
C ASN A 313 26.07 -18.56 -3.33
N ASP A 314 25.38 -19.08 -2.30
CA ASP A 314 24.51 -20.25 -2.41
C ASP A 314 23.19 -19.93 -3.12
N TYR A 315 22.87 -18.65 -3.28
CA TYR A 315 21.59 -18.15 -3.81
C TYR A 315 21.82 -17.10 -4.92
N PRO A 316 22.22 -17.52 -6.13
CA PRO A 316 22.62 -16.62 -7.20
C PRO A 316 21.49 -15.66 -7.65
N GLU A 317 20.23 -16.08 -7.56
CA GLU A 317 19.07 -15.21 -7.90
C GLU A 317 18.89 -14.08 -6.88
N ILE A 318 19.10 -14.37 -5.58
CA ILE A 318 19.10 -13.36 -4.51
C ILE A 318 20.29 -12.42 -4.70
N ASN A 319 21.47 -12.97 -4.97
CA ASN A 319 22.69 -12.19 -5.16
C ASN A 319 22.57 -11.23 -6.36
N ALA A 320 22.03 -11.69 -7.48
CA ALA A 320 21.80 -10.86 -8.65
C ALA A 320 20.80 -9.72 -8.37
N LEU A 321 19.71 -10.02 -7.65
CA LEU A 321 18.71 -9.01 -7.28
C LEU A 321 19.29 -7.96 -6.33
N LEU A 322 20.10 -8.37 -5.36
CA LEU A 322 20.75 -7.47 -4.41
C LEU A 322 21.93 -6.71 -5.04
N SER A 323 22.59 -7.23 -6.06
CA SER A 323 23.73 -6.57 -6.72
C SER A 323 23.32 -5.52 -7.75
N ASN A 324 22.16 -5.70 -8.39
CA ASN A 324 21.68 -4.83 -9.48
C ASN A 324 20.67 -3.76 -9.02
N GLY A 325 20.14 -3.86 -7.80
CA GLY A 325 19.12 -2.95 -7.28
C GLY A 325 19.68 -1.64 -6.71
N SER A 326 19.02 -0.51 -6.98
CA SER A 326 19.23 0.73 -6.22
C SER A 326 18.76 0.53 -4.78
N ALA A 327 19.61 0.77 -3.78
CA ALA A 327 19.20 0.77 -2.38
C ALA A 327 18.47 2.10 -2.04
N PRO A 328 17.32 2.07 -1.34
CA PRO A 328 16.55 0.91 -0.88
C PRO A 328 15.71 0.25 -1.99
N LEU A 329 15.50 -1.07 -1.88
CA LEU A 329 14.67 -1.84 -2.82
C LEU A 329 13.24 -1.27 -2.89
N ASN A 330 12.67 -1.20 -4.09
CA ASN A 330 11.27 -0.84 -4.28
C ASN A 330 10.35 -1.99 -3.80
N ASN A 331 9.04 -1.73 -3.72
CA ASN A 331 8.06 -2.71 -3.22
C ASN A 331 7.99 -3.99 -4.08
N GLU A 332 8.20 -3.89 -5.39
CA GLU A 332 8.16 -5.06 -6.29
C GLU A 332 9.40 -5.95 -6.09
N ASP A 333 10.57 -5.33 -5.95
CA ASP A 333 11.82 -6.00 -5.66
C ASP A 333 11.79 -6.66 -4.28
N LEU A 334 11.14 -6.04 -3.29
CA LEU A 334 10.92 -6.63 -1.96
C LEU A 334 10.04 -7.88 -2.03
N LEU A 335 8.95 -7.85 -2.79
CA LEU A 335 8.08 -9.03 -2.96
C LEU A 335 8.82 -10.16 -3.70
N ARG A 336 9.60 -9.82 -4.72
CA ARG A 336 10.44 -10.77 -5.44
C ARG A 336 11.51 -11.38 -4.54
N LEU A 337 12.15 -10.56 -3.71
CA LEU A 337 13.10 -11.02 -2.70
C LEU A 337 12.43 -11.97 -1.71
N LYS A 338 11.26 -11.61 -1.15
CA LYS A 338 10.52 -12.48 -0.22
C LYS A 338 10.18 -13.84 -0.82
N LEU A 339 9.80 -13.89 -2.10
CA LEU A 339 9.57 -15.15 -2.79
C LEU A 339 10.86 -16.00 -2.83
N GLN A 340 11.99 -15.38 -3.16
CA GLN A 340 13.29 -16.07 -3.20
C GLN A 340 13.76 -16.51 -1.82
N LEU A 341 13.42 -15.77 -0.76
CA LEU A 341 13.72 -16.14 0.63
C LEU A 341 13.05 -17.46 1.05
N LEU A 342 11.97 -17.90 0.39
CA LEU A 342 11.37 -19.21 0.64
C LEU A 342 12.29 -20.38 0.26
N THR A 343 13.27 -20.15 -0.62
CA THR A 343 14.26 -21.15 -1.03
C THR A 343 15.48 -21.19 -0.10
N VAL A 344 15.63 -20.18 0.77
CA VAL A 344 16.77 -20.09 1.69
C VAL A 344 16.65 -21.17 2.74
N LYS A 345 17.68 -22.01 2.83
CA LYS A 345 17.83 -23.01 3.88
C LYS A 345 18.11 -22.30 5.20
N THR A 346 17.05 -21.96 5.90
CA THR A 346 17.09 -21.44 7.29
C THR A 346 17.50 -22.51 8.30
N THR A 347 17.54 -23.78 7.86
CA THR A 347 17.95 -24.96 8.61
C THR A 347 19.46 -25.21 8.58
N GLN A 348 20.31 -24.21 8.26
CA GLN A 348 21.75 -24.39 8.47
C GLN A 348 21.95 -24.94 9.88
N ASN A 349 22.49 -26.17 9.89
CA ASN A 349 22.66 -27.01 11.06
C ASN A 349 23.13 -26.15 12.21
N ILE A 350 22.55 -26.36 13.39
CA ILE A 350 23.19 -26.03 14.67
C ILE A 350 24.68 -26.26 14.43
N ASN A 351 25.45 -25.17 14.38
CA ASN A 351 26.81 -25.18 13.84
C ASN A 351 27.53 -26.39 14.44
N SER A 352 28.31 -27.15 13.67
CA SER A 352 29.06 -28.26 14.28
C SER A 352 29.92 -27.75 15.42
N SER A 353 30.28 -26.46 15.48
CA SER A 353 30.85 -25.84 16.68
C SER A 353 29.87 -25.72 17.86
N ILE A 354 28.59 -25.42 17.66
CA ILE A 354 27.54 -25.38 18.68
C ILE A 354 27.13 -26.79 19.09
N VAL A 355 27.05 -27.76 18.16
CA VAL A 355 26.85 -29.19 18.46
C VAL A 355 28.08 -29.75 19.16
N ASN A 356 29.32 -29.43 18.76
CA ASN A 356 30.52 -29.85 19.47
C ASN A 356 30.72 -29.09 20.78
N GLN A 357 30.16 -27.88 20.93
CA GLN A 357 30.08 -27.18 22.22
C GLN A 357 29.00 -27.78 23.10
N LEU A 358 27.85 -28.20 22.55
CA LEU A 358 26.79 -28.91 23.28
C LEU A 358 27.26 -30.31 23.65
N ASP A 359 27.89 -31.05 22.75
CA ASP A 359 28.51 -32.35 22.97
C ASP A 359 29.74 -32.22 23.85
N GLY A 360 30.46 -31.09 23.81
CA GLY A 360 31.57 -30.77 24.70
C GLY A 360 31.10 -30.38 26.11
N LEU A 361 29.99 -29.66 26.22
CA LEU A 361 29.31 -29.33 27.47
C LEU A 361 28.63 -30.58 28.06
N LEU A 362 27.99 -31.40 27.24
CA LEU A 362 27.40 -32.67 27.62
C LEU A 362 28.50 -33.68 27.99
N ALA A 363 29.54 -33.87 27.17
CA ALA A 363 30.67 -34.73 27.50
C ALA A 363 31.48 -34.19 28.69
N GLY A 364 31.52 -32.87 28.90
CA GLY A 364 32.04 -32.23 30.11
C GLY A 364 31.19 -32.57 31.33
N MET A 365 29.87 -32.44 31.24
CA MET A 365 28.90 -32.83 32.28
C MET A 365 28.91 -34.34 32.59
N PHE A 366 29.20 -35.18 31.59
CA PHE A 366 29.31 -36.64 31.77
C PHE A 366 30.72 -37.09 32.21
N LYS A 367 31.80 -36.36 31.86
CA LYS A 367 33.16 -36.63 32.36
C LYS A 367 33.39 -36.07 33.77
N GLU A 368 32.71 -34.99 34.14
CA GLU A 368 32.72 -34.47 35.53
C GLU A 368 31.97 -35.36 36.52
N LYS A 369 31.16 -36.32 36.04
CA LYS A 369 30.63 -37.43 36.86
C LYS A 369 31.69 -38.48 37.23
N ALA A 370 32.89 -38.45 36.62
CA ALA A 370 33.94 -39.44 36.86
C ALA A 370 35.03 -38.98 37.84
N ASN A 371 34.97 -37.73 38.35
CA ASN A 371 35.96 -37.25 39.33
C ASN A 371 35.29 -36.48 40.48
N PRO A 372 35.13 -37.08 41.67
CA PRO A 372 34.23 -36.55 42.72
C PRO A 372 34.87 -35.54 43.68
N ALA A 373 36.01 -34.93 43.36
CA ALA A 373 36.85 -34.31 44.39
C ALA A 373 36.89 -32.76 44.45
N SER A 374 36.23 -32.00 43.57
CA SER A 374 36.23 -30.55 43.76
C SER A 374 35.05 -29.82 43.14
N SER A 375 34.34 -29.07 43.97
CA SER A 375 33.35 -28.01 43.67
C SER A 375 31.85 -28.38 43.73
N GLU A 376 31.42 -28.93 44.85
CA GLU A 376 29.98 -29.11 45.18
C GLU A 376 29.23 -27.77 45.36
N VAL A 377 29.92 -26.67 45.72
CA VAL A 377 29.26 -25.40 46.08
C VAL A 377 29.04 -24.45 44.88
N LYS A 378 29.79 -24.59 43.77
CA LYS A 378 29.59 -23.75 42.56
C LYS A 378 28.67 -24.38 41.51
N ARG A 379 28.42 -25.70 41.59
CA ARG A 379 27.61 -26.46 40.61
C ARG A 379 26.10 -26.27 40.80
N VAL A 380 25.62 -26.18 42.04
CA VAL A 380 24.18 -26.08 42.33
C VAL A 380 23.59 -24.76 41.81
N HIS A 381 24.30 -23.63 41.99
CA HIS A 381 23.80 -22.32 41.57
C HIS A 381 23.70 -22.14 40.04
N SER A 382 24.56 -22.76 39.23
CA SER A 382 24.51 -22.63 37.76
C SER A 382 23.38 -23.46 37.15
N GLU A 383 23.13 -24.67 37.68
CA GLU A 383 22.07 -25.54 37.19
C GLU A 383 20.68 -25.07 37.65
N GLU A 384 20.55 -24.58 38.89
CA GLU A 384 19.33 -23.91 39.36
C GLU A 384 19.04 -22.65 38.56
N GLN A 385 20.03 -21.79 38.31
CA GLN A 385 19.82 -20.59 37.50
C GLN A 385 19.40 -20.90 36.06
N ALA A 386 20.00 -21.91 35.41
CA ALA A 386 19.59 -22.31 34.06
C ALA A 386 18.17 -22.88 34.04
N LYS A 387 17.79 -23.66 35.07
CA LYS A 387 16.42 -24.16 35.24
C LYS A 387 15.43 -23.02 35.50
N GLU A 388 15.76 -22.07 36.37
CA GLU A 388 14.93 -20.88 36.62
C GLU A 388 14.72 -20.04 35.36
N ILE A 389 15.78 -19.82 34.56
CA ILE A 389 15.68 -19.09 33.29
C ILE A 389 14.82 -19.85 32.28
N ALA A 390 14.95 -21.18 32.20
CA ALA A 390 14.12 -22.00 31.31
C ALA A 390 12.64 -21.98 31.73
N LEU A 391 12.36 -22.09 33.04
CA LEU A 391 11.01 -22.01 33.60
C LEU A 391 10.39 -20.62 33.38
N ALA A 392 11.16 -19.55 33.53
CA ALA A 392 10.70 -18.18 33.28
C ALA A 392 10.34 -17.95 31.79
N ARG A 393 11.01 -18.66 30.87
CA ARG A 393 10.77 -18.57 29.42
C ARG A 393 9.65 -19.49 28.92
N LEU A 394 9.27 -20.51 29.69
CA LEU A 394 8.22 -21.45 29.31
C LEU A 394 6.85 -20.77 29.41
N LYS A 395 6.23 -20.54 28.24
CA LYS A 395 4.89 -19.96 28.15
C LYS A 395 3.84 -21.04 28.41
N LEU A 396 2.95 -20.76 29.34
CA LEU A 396 1.80 -21.60 29.69
C LEU A 396 0.56 -20.72 29.73
N ILE A 397 -0.52 -21.17 29.09
CA ILE A 397 -1.84 -20.57 29.16
C ILE A 397 -2.79 -21.60 29.78
N VAL A 398 -3.43 -21.21 30.89
CA VAL A 398 -4.37 -22.07 31.62
C VAL A 398 -5.78 -21.58 31.35
N ASN A 399 -6.66 -22.49 30.92
CA ASN A 399 -8.09 -22.25 30.66
C ASN A 399 -8.37 -21.01 29.78
N PRO A 400 -7.74 -20.86 28.60
CA PRO A 400 -8.07 -19.77 27.70
C PRO A 400 -9.55 -19.84 27.29
N LYS A 401 -10.19 -18.67 27.21
CA LYS A 401 -11.58 -18.55 26.74
C LYS A 401 -11.67 -18.84 25.24
N GLU A 402 -10.61 -18.48 24.52
CA GLU A 402 -10.47 -18.66 23.08
C GLU A 402 -10.33 -20.14 22.73
N ASN A 403 -10.82 -20.53 21.56
CA ASN A 403 -10.58 -21.85 20.99
C ASN A 403 -9.19 -21.92 20.31
N ASN A 404 -8.77 -23.11 19.86
CA ASN A 404 -7.44 -23.29 19.27
C ASN A 404 -7.24 -22.52 17.95
N ALA A 405 -8.31 -22.31 17.16
CA ALA A 405 -8.23 -21.55 15.91
C ALA A 405 -8.01 -20.04 16.20
N GLU A 406 -8.71 -19.50 17.19
CA GLU A 406 -8.56 -18.12 17.66
C GLU A 406 -7.17 -17.87 18.26
N LEU A 407 -6.65 -18.80 19.07
CA LEU A 407 -5.28 -18.71 19.60
C LEU A 407 -4.23 -18.74 18.48
N THR A 408 -4.47 -19.52 17.42
CA THR A 408 -3.61 -19.54 16.23
C THR A 408 -3.65 -18.18 15.51
N LEU A 409 -4.84 -17.59 15.36
CA LEU A 409 -5.04 -16.28 14.75
C LEU A 409 -4.36 -15.15 15.54
N HIS A 410 -4.31 -15.28 16.88
CA HIS A 410 -3.61 -14.35 17.78
C HIS A 410 -2.08 -14.55 17.79
N GLY A 411 -1.55 -15.46 16.97
CA GLY A 411 -0.11 -15.70 16.84
C GLY A 411 0.51 -16.42 18.04
N ILE A 412 -0.29 -17.15 18.82
CA ILE A 412 0.24 -17.95 19.94
C ILE A 412 1.13 -19.05 19.38
N SER A 413 2.41 -19.01 19.77
CA SER A 413 3.44 -19.95 19.35
C SER A 413 4.35 -20.32 20.53
N SER A 414 4.97 -21.49 20.46
CA SER A 414 5.86 -22.05 21.50
C SER A 414 5.26 -21.98 22.92
N THR A 415 3.99 -22.37 23.04
CA THR A 415 3.19 -22.17 24.27
C THR A 415 2.41 -23.44 24.61
N PHE A 416 2.48 -23.87 25.88
CA PHE A 416 1.62 -24.92 26.41
C PHE A 416 0.24 -24.36 26.74
N ILE A 417 -0.80 -25.11 26.39
CA ILE A 417 -2.18 -24.72 26.67
C ILE A 417 -2.83 -25.85 27.48
N LEU A 418 -3.14 -25.55 28.74
CA LEU A 418 -3.86 -26.47 29.62
C LEU A 418 -5.34 -26.05 29.66
N ARG A 419 -6.24 -26.98 29.33
CA ARG A 419 -7.68 -26.80 29.50
C ARG A 419 -8.22 -27.82 30.50
N GLN A 420 -8.86 -27.32 31.55
CA GLN A 420 -9.48 -28.06 32.63
C GLN A 420 -11.00 -27.93 32.46
N ALA A 421 -11.69 -29.06 32.33
CA ALA A 421 -13.14 -29.14 32.21
C ALA A 421 -13.66 -30.19 33.21
N GLY A 422 -13.93 -29.75 34.44
CA GLY A 422 -14.23 -30.64 35.56
C GLY A 422 -13.04 -31.57 35.84
N LYS A 423 -13.28 -32.89 35.88
CA LYS A 423 -12.23 -33.90 36.12
C LYS A 423 -11.33 -34.20 34.91
N LYS A 424 -11.57 -33.53 33.78
CA LYS A 424 -10.84 -33.78 32.53
C LYS A 424 -9.85 -32.66 32.26
N ASN A 425 -8.58 -33.01 32.23
CA ASN A 425 -7.50 -32.13 31.82
C ASN A 425 -7.08 -32.48 30.39
N THR A 426 -6.86 -31.48 29.55
CA THR A 426 -6.28 -31.65 28.23
C THR A 426 -5.11 -30.69 28.06
N LEU A 427 -3.98 -31.23 27.64
CA LEU A 427 -2.77 -30.46 27.39
C LEU A 427 -2.53 -30.37 25.88
N TRP A 428 -2.16 -29.18 25.43
CA TRP A 428 -1.87 -28.89 24.03
C TRP A 428 -0.57 -28.12 23.93
N TRP A 429 0.11 -28.23 22.79
CA TRP A 429 1.30 -27.47 22.47
C TRP A 429 1.11 -26.70 21.17
N ALA A 430 1.19 -25.37 21.26
CA ALA A 430 1.33 -24.50 20.11
C ALA A 430 2.82 -24.47 19.71
N ASN A 431 3.15 -25.01 18.54
CA ASN A 431 4.53 -25.04 18.08
C ASN A 431 5.02 -23.66 17.59
N SER A 432 6.25 -23.58 17.08
CA SER A 432 6.85 -22.32 16.62
C SER A 432 6.18 -21.70 15.38
N VAL A 433 5.30 -22.45 14.70
CA VAL A 433 4.52 -21.98 13.54
C VAL A 433 3.05 -21.76 13.88
N GLY A 434 2.69 -21.79 15.18
CA GLY A 434 1.32 -21.55 15.66
C GLY A 434 0.36 -22.73 15.50
N VAL A 435 0.82 -23.90 15.04
CA VAL A 435 -0.02 -25.10 14.94
C VAL A 435 -0.15 -25.72 16.33
N ILE A 436 -1.40 -25.88 16.79
CA ILE A 436 -1.74 -26.38 18.12
C ILE A 436 -2.07 -27.87 18.04
N ASN A 437 -1.24 -28.69 18.68
CA ASN A 437 -1.40 -30.14 18.70
C ASN A 437 -1.71 -30.65 20.10
N LYS A 438 -2.59 -31.64 20.19
CA LYS A 438 -2.94 -32.27 21.48
C LYS A 438 -1.78 -33.13 21.98
N ILE A 439 -1.52 -33.08 23.27
CA ILE A 439 -0.61 -33.98 23.98
C ILE A 439 -1.43 -34.98 24.77
N GLU A 440 -1.19 -36.26 24.52
CA GLU A 440 -1.86 -37.33 25.27
C GLU A 440 -1.23 -37.46 26.66
N LEU A 441 -1.94 -36.98 27.68
CA LEU A 441 -1.49 -37.01 29.08
C LEU A 441 -1.24 -38.42 29.63
N ASN A 442 -1.82 -39.45 28.99
CA ASN A 442 -1.60 -40.85 29.38
C ASN A 442 -0.13 -41.28 29.26
N ALA A 443 0.68 -40.59 28.43
CA ALA A 443 2.11 -40.84 28.32
C ALA A 443 2.92 -40.23 29.49
N TYR A 444 2.30 -39.43 30.35
CA TYR A 444 2.94 -38.68 31.45
C TYR A 444 2.17 -38.92 32.75
N ALA A 445 2.31 -40.12 33.32
CA ALA A 445 1.53 -40.57 34.47
C ALA A 445 1.64 -39.63 35.69
N GLU A 446 2.84 -39.13 35.99
CA GLU A 446 3.08 -38.21 37.12
C GLU A 446 2.39 -36.85 36.91
N LEU A 447 2.54 -36.25 35.73
CA LEU A 447 1.85 -35.00 35.38
C LEU A 447 0.33 -35.18 35.40
N ASN A 448 -0.17 -36.32 34.89
CA ASN A 448 -1.60 -36.60 34.90
C ASN A 448 -2.13 -36.77 36.32
N ALA A 449 -1.42 -37.49 37.20
CA ALA A 449 -1.79 -37.64 38.60
C ALA A 449 -1.80 -36.28 39.31
N TRP A 450 -0.76 -35.47 39.12
CA TRP A 450 -0.66 -34.14 39.70
C TRP A 450 -1.81 -33.22 39.25
N LEU A 451 -2.15 -33.24 37.95
CA LEU A 451 -3.29 -32.50 37.40
C LEU A 451 -4.66 -32.99 37.91
N GLN A 452 -4.76 -34.25 38.33
CA GLN A 452 -5.99 -34.79 38.93
C GLN A 452 -6.15 -34.38 40.40
N GLU A 453 -5.05 -34.12 41.11
CA GLU A 453 -5.06 -33.60 42.47
C GLU A 453 -5.32 -32.08 42.50
N HIS A 454 -4.87 -31.34 41.48
CA HIS A 454 -4.98 -29.88 41.36
C HIS A 454 -6.05 -29.48 40.32
N GLN A 455 -7.29 -29.94 40.52
CA GLN A 455 -8.42 -29.65 39.63
C GLN A 455 -9.03 -28.26 39.82
N GLU A 456 -8.80 -27.64 40.98
CA GLU A 456 -9.24 -26.27 41.28
C GLU A 456 -8.19 -25.26 40.83
N GLN A 457 -8.57 -23.98 40.74
CA GLN A 457 -7.75 -22.89 40.17
C GLN A 457 -6.28 -22.99 40.59
N LEU A 458 -5.39 -23.18 39.60
CA LEU A 458 -3.95 -23.24 39.83
C LEU A 458 -3.47 -21.92 40.43
N ASN A 459 -2.88 -21.99 41.61
CA ASN A 459 -2.20 -20.85 42.21
C ASN A 459 -0.81 -20.65 41.56
N GLN A 460 -0.07 -19.62 41.98
CA GLN A 460 1.26 -19.33 41.41
C GLN A 460 2.30 -20.43 41.66
N GLU A 461 2.24 -21.10 42.82
CA GLU A 461 3.15 -22.22 43.14
C GLU A 461 2.81 -23.44 42.27
N ASP A 462 1.52 -23.71 42.06
CA ASP A 462 1.05 -24.76 41.17
C ASP A 462 1.49 -24.50 39.73
N GLU A 463 1.49 -23.24 39.27
CA GLU A 463 1.97 -22.90 37.93
C GLU A 463 3.46 -23.20 37.79
N VAL A 464 4.28 -22.91 38.79
CA VAL A 464 5.72 -23.22 38.78
C VAL A 464 5.96 -24.73 38.76
N GLN A 465 5.26 -25.49 39.61
CA GLN A 465 5.34 -26.95 39.62
C GLN A 465 4.87 -27.56 38.29
N LEU A 466 3.79 -27.04 37.71
CA LEU A 466 3.31 -27.47 36.40
C LEU A 466 4.37 -27.21 35.32
N LYS A 467 5.02 -26.04 35.32
CA LYS A 467 6.12 -25.75 34.38
C LYS A 467 7.28 -26.73 34.52
N HIS A 468 7.59 -27.19 35.73
CA HIS A 468 8.58 -28.25 35.94
C HIS A 468 8.18 -29.56 35.26
N TYR A 469 6.92 -30.00 35.39
CA TYR A 469 6.45 -31.18 34.68
C TYR A 469 6.47 -30.99 33.15
N LEU A 470 6.10 -29.81 32.67
CA LEU A 470 6.06 -29.49 31.24
C LEU A 470 7.44 -29.50 30.57
N MET A 471 8.52 -29.23 31.31
CA MET A 471 9.90 -29.35 30.80
C MET A 471 10.25 -30.79 30.38
N ASN A 472 9.58 -31.79 30.95
CA ASN A 472 9.77 -33.20 30.63
C ASN A 472 8.78 -33.71 29.57
N VAL A 473 7.86 -32.87 29.09
CA VAL A 473 6.87 -33.25 28.08
C VAL A 473 7.50 -33.22 26.69
N ASN A 474 7.45 -34.35 26.00
CA ASN A 474 7.95 -34.47 24.64
C ASN A 474 6.96 -33.86 23.63
N THR A 475 7.26 -32.63 23.21
CA THR A 475 6.46 -31.88 22.22
C THR A 475 6.58 -32.43 20.79
N SER A 476 7.52 -33.32 20.50
CA SER A 476 7.67 -33.96 19.17
C SER A 476 6.62 -35.04 18.89
N GLN A 477 6.06 -35.67 19.94
CA GLN A 477 4.96 -36.64 19.79
C GLN A 477 3.64 -35.98 19.37
N ALA A 478 3.56 -34.66 19.46
CA ALA A 478 2.42 -33.88 18.97
C ALA A 478 2.48 -33.66 17.44
N LEU A 479 3.54 -34.13 16.77
CA LEU A 479 3.63 -34.18 15.30
C LEU A 479 3.02 -35.50 14.81
N PRO A 480 2.17 -35.52 13.76
CA PRO A 480 1.61 -36.76 13.23
C PRO A 480 2.73 -37.75 12.90
N PHE A 481 2.70 -38.92 13.54
CA PHE A 481 3.76 -39.96 13.49
C PHE A 481 4.15 -40.35 12.04
N GLU A 482 3.17 -40.33 11.13
CA GLU A 482 3.38 -40.58 9.69
C GLU A 482 4.32 -39.56 9.02
N LYS A 483 4.23 -38.27 9.39
CA LYS A 483 5.11 -37.24 8.82
C LYS A 483 6.55 -37.34 9.35
N VAL A 484 6.72 -37.75 10.61
CA VAL A 484 8.05 -37.95 11.22
C VAL A 484 8.76 -39.16 10.60
N ARG A 485 8.03 -40.23 10.28
CA ARG A 485 8.60 -41.41 9.62
C ARG A 485 9.13 -41.08 8.22
N VAL A 486 8.35 -40.34 7.42
CA VAL A 486 8.76 -39.89 6.07
C VAL A 486 9.99 -38.98 6.14
N LEU A 487 10.06 -38.09 7.13
CA LEU A 487 11.20 -37.19 7.31
C LEU A 487 12.48 -37.96 7.66
N ASN A 488 12.38 -38.94 8.57
CA ASN A 488 13.52 -39.76 8.99
C ASN A 488 14.04 -40.66 7.86
N THR A 489 13.16 -41.19 7.00
CA THR A 489 13.58 -41.93 5.80
C THR A 489 14.29 -41.03 4.79
N LEU A 490 13.82 -39.80 4.58
CA LEU A 490 14.44 -38.86 3.64
C LEU A 490 15.81 -38.35 4.15
N LEU A 491 15.95 -38.18 5.46
CA LEU A 491 17.22 -37.81 6.10
C LEU A 491 18.24 -38.96 6.00
N ALA A 492 17.83 -40.21 6.25
CA ALA A 492 18.73 -41.36 6.13
C ALA A 492 19.29 -41.53 4.69
N ASP A 493 18.46 -41.31 3.67
CA ASP A 493 18.87 -41.39 2.26
C ASP A 493 19.78 -40.25 1.83
N THR A 494 19.62 -39.06 2.41
CA THR A 494 20.49 -37.90 2.11
C THR A 494 21.86 -38.05 2.79
N PHE A 495 21.93 -38.59 4.01
CA PHE A 495 23.22 -38.85 4.67
C PHE A 495 24.07 -39.91 3.96
N LYS A 496 23.45 -40.96 3.39
CA LYS A 496 24.16 -41.95 2.56
C LYS A 496 24.80 -41.36 1.30
N LYS A 497 24.17 -40.35 0.70
CA LYS A 497 24.70 -39.69 -0.52
C LYS A 497 25.85 -38.74 -0.23
N VAL A 498 25.89 -38.13 0.96
CA VAL A 498 26.95 -37.18 1.35
C VAL A 498 28.24 -37.90 1.77
N LEU A 499 28.15 -39.11 2.31
CA LEU A 499 29.32 -39.88 2.75
C LEU A 499 30.19 -40.48 1.62
N HIS A 500 29.84 -40.32 0.34
CA HIS A 500 30.52 -40.98 -0.80
C HIS A 500 31.09 -40.02 -1.86
N ALA A 501 31.22 -38.72 -1.59
CA ALA A 501 31.85 -37.78 -2.52
C ALA A 501 33.31 -37.47 -2.12
N PRO A 502 34.31 -37.58 -3.02
CA PRO A 502 35.71 -37.31 -2.71
C PRO A 502 36.05 -35.81 -2.78
N ASN A 503 36.86 -35.35 -1.83
CA ASN A 503 37.33 -33.98 -1.65
C ASN A 503 38.39 -33.55 -2.69
N SER A 504 38.35 -32.27 -3.11
CA SER A 504 39.51 -31.58 -3.69
C SER A 504 39.68 -30.20 -3.04
N GLU A 505 40.81 -30.02 -2.36
CA GLU A 505 41.28 -28.78 -1.74
C GLU A 505 41.88 -27.82 -2.79
N ALA A 506 41.72 -26.51 -2.59
CA ALA A 506 42.67 -25.51 -3.09
C ALA A 506 42.68 -24.25 -2.19
N SER A 507 43.90 -23.90 -1.76
CA SER A 507 44.28 -22.82 -0.86
C SER A 507 44.68 -21.56 -1.62
N VAL A 508 44.32 -20.35 -1.14
CA VAL A 508 44.96 -19.07 -1.54
C VAL A 508 45.06 -18.10 -0.35
N LYS A 509 46.23 -17.46 -0.23
CA LYS A 509 46.71 -16.50 0.78
C LYS A 509 46.14 -15.06 0.63
N PRO A 510 46.21 -14.21 1.68
CA PRO A 510 45.63 -12.86 1.70
C PRO A 510 46.61 -11.74 1.32
N ALA A 511 46.08 -10.59 0.86
CA ALA A 511 46.81 -9.34 0.61
C ALA A 511 46.17 -8.14 1.35
N THR A 512 47.04 -7.19 1.69
CA THR A 512 46.97 -6.14 2.71
C THR A 512 46.09 -4.92 2.37
N GLN A 513 45.45 -4.33 3.39
CA GLN A 513 44.59 -3.14 3.34
C GLN A 513 45.38 -1.80 3.32
N PRO A 514 44.80 -0.71 2.75
CA PRO A 514 45.20 0.67 3.06
C PRO A 514 44.17 1.39 3.95
N VAL A 515 44.69 2.20 4.87
CA VAL A 515 43.95 3.04 5.82
C VAL A 515 43.47 4.34 5.16
N ILE A 516 42.19 4.68 5.30
CA ILE A 516 41.65 6.01 4.96
C ILE A 516 40.71 6.49 6.08
N THR A 517 40.91 7.73 6.49
CA THR A 517 40.23 8.46 7.58
C THR A 517 38.78 8.85 7.29
N PRO A 518 37.91 8.92 8.32
CA PRO A 518 36.48 9.20 8.18
C PRO A 518 36.15 10.69 7.92
N PRO A 519 35.07 11.01 7.17
CA PRO A 519 34.61 12.37 6.97
C PRO A 519 33.68 12.87 8.10
N LYS A 520 33.69 14.19 8.27
CA LYS A 520 33.04 15.00 9.31
C LYS A 520 31.52 14.80 9.41
N ALA A 521 31.02 14.71 10.65
CA ALA A 521 29.60 14.68 10.98
C ALA A 521 28.88 16.00 10.63
N LEU A 522 27.63 15.88 10.19
CA LEU A 522 26.71 16.99 9.88
C LEU A 522 26.00 17.51 11.15
N THR A 523 25.69 18.80 11.18
CA THR A 523 25.23 19.56 12.36
C THR A 523 23.75 19.36 12.72
N GLY A 524 23.45 19.53 14.01
CA GLY A 524 22.18 19.16 14.67
C GLY A 524 20.91 19.90 14.22
N ASP A 525 21.02 21.06 13.54
CA ASP A 525 19.84 21.84 13.13
C ASP A 525 19.00 21.19 12.02
N ARG A 526 19.55 20.16 11.34
CA ARG A 526 18.80 19.34 10.38
C ARG A 526 17.98 18.22 11.03
N TYR A 527 18.30 17.83 12.27
CA TYR A 527 17.55 16.80 12.99
C TYR A 527 16.25 17.33 13.58
N SER A 528 16.24 18.58 14.05
CA SER A 528 15.06 19.23 14.63
C SER A 528 13.95 19.46 13.60
N SER A 529 14.29 19.75 12.35
CA SER A 529 13.32 19.95 11.26
C SER A 529 12.70 18.65 10.72
N LEU A 530 13.37 17.50 10.91
CA LEU A 530 12.82 16.18 10.55
C LEU A 530 11.88 15.60 11.63
N ALA A 531 12.06 15.99 12.89
CA ALA A 531 11.24 15.53 14.00
C ALA A 531 9.81 16.12 14.01
N GLU A 532 9.56 17.22 13.29
CA GLU A 532 8.26 17.91 13.25
C GLU A 532 7.31 17.40 12.14
N LEU A 533 7.77 16.48 11.29
CA LEU A 533 6.96 15.92 10.20
C LEU A 533 5.70 15.16 10.67
N PRO A 534 5.73 14.32 11.72
CA PRO A 534 4.55 13.57 12.16
C PRO A 534 3.39 14.49 12.58
N THR A 535 3.70 15.60 13.25
CA THR A 535 2.73 16.60 13.72
C THR A 535 2.08 17.35 12.55
N LEU A 536 2.85 17.65 11.49
CA LEU A 536 2.34 18.24 10.25
C LEU A 536 1.37 17.31 9.51
N TRP A 537 1.67 16.00 9.46
CA TRP A 537 0.79 15.00 8.82
C TRP A 537 -0.52 14.82 9.58
N GLN A 538 -0.48 14.84 10.91
CA GLN A 538 -1.66 14.67 11.75
C GLN A 538 -2.62 15.86 11.64
N LYS A 539 -2.08 17.09 11.57
CA LYS A 539 -2.86 18.31 11.35
C LYS A 539 -3.59 18.30 10.02
N LYS A 540 -2.89 17.92 8.94
CA LYS A 540 -3.46 17.85 7.59
C LYS A 540 -4.58 16.81 7.47
N ARG A 541 -4.46 15.69 8.19
CA ARG A 541 -5.46 14.62 8.20
C ARG A 541 -6.77 15.03 8.88
N LEU A 542 -6.70 15.90 9.90
CA LEU A 542 -7.86 16.45 10.59
C LEU A 542 -8.59 17.49 9.72
N GLU A 543 -7.86 18.33 8.98
CA GLU A 543 -8.43 19.29 8.02
C GLU A 543 -9.26 18.55 6.93
N TYR A 544 -8.74 17.45 6.37
CA TYR A 544 -9.47 16.63 5.39
C TYR A 544 -10.75 15.96 5.92
N GLN A 545 -10.82 15.66 7.22
CA GLN A 545 -12.02 15.06 7.81
C GLN A 545 -13.12 16.09 8.09
N GLN A 546 -12.76 17.36 8.21
CA GLN A 546 -13.71 18.45 8.43
C GLN A 546 -14.31 19.00 7.12
N GLU A 547 -13.65 18.77 5.98
CA GLU A 547 -14.08 19.26 4.67
C GLU A 547 -14.97 18.29 3.85
N ALA A 548 -15.32 17.12 4.36
CA ALA A 548 -16.20 16.18 3.63
C ALA A 548 -17.69 16.61 3.69
N PRO A 549 -18.36 16.86 2.55
CA PRO A 549 -19.74 17.33 2.54
C PRO A 549 -20.72 16.23 2.99
N ARG A 550 -21.48 16.51 4.06
CA ARG A 550 -22.72 15.80 4.39
C ARG A 550 -23.81 16.24 3.41
N ASN A 551 -24.19 15.37 2.46
CA ASN A 551 -25.52 15.37 1.85
C ASN A 551 -25.75 14.10 1.03
N SER A 552 -26.68 13.24 1.47
CA SER A 552 -27.98 13.06 0.79
C SER A 552 -28.72 11.86 1.40
N SER A 553 -29.63 12.14 2.32
CA SER A 553 -30.84 11.37 2.53
C SER A 553 -31.78 11.61 1.34
N VAL A 554 -32.12 10.57 0.58
CA VAL A 554 -33.23 10.62 -0.37
C VAL A 554 -34.21 9.49 -0.04
N GLN A 555 -35.42 9.90 0.28
CA GLN A 555 -36.62 9.10 0.46
C GLN A 555 -37.01 8.41 -0.86
N SER A 556 -37.36 7.14 -0.81
CA SER A 556 -38.08 6.44 -1.88
C SER A 556 -39.53 6.21 -1.44
N SER A 557 -40.42 7.06 -1.92
CA SER A 557 -41.87 6.85 -1.91
C SER A 557 -42.32 6.21 -3.22
N SER A 558 -42.98 5.06 -3.08
CA SER A 558 -44.14 4.56 -3.85
C SER A 558 -44.53 5.29 -5.14
N SER A 559 -44.55 4.53 -6.25
CA SER A 559 -45.73 4.47 -7.12
C SER A 559 -45.73 3.22 -8.00
N ALA A 560 -46.91 2.58 -8.03
CA ALA A 560 -47.29 1.47 -8.89
C ALA A 560 -47.68 1.97 -10.29
N LEU A 561 -47.25 1.22 -11.32
CA LEU A 561 -48.03 0.70 -12.45
C LEU A 561 -47.12 -0.15 -13.33
#